data_AF-A0A7W5VMC0-F1
#
_entry.id   AF-A0A7W5VMC0-F1
#
_cell.length_a   1.000
_cell.length_b   1.000
_cell.length_c   1.000
_cell.angle_alpha   90.00
_cell.angle_beta   90.00
_cell.angle_gamma   90.00
#
_symmetry.space_group_name_H-M   'P 1'
#
loop_
_entity.id
_entity.type
_entity.pdbx_description
1 polymer ?
#
loop_
_entity_poly.entity_id
_entity_poly.type
_entity_poly.pdbx_seq_one_letter_code
_entity_poly.pdbx_strand_id
1 'polypeptide(L)' 'MATDGFFANAVTNGPLTAQSSAVAGGNGVYAYGGSATAGLFPTDTYNSANYYADVVFRPQLVA' A
#
# COMPACT_ATOMS: atom_id res chain seq x y z
N MET A 1 -9.34 -2.19 8.53
CA MET A 1 -10.45 -2.73 7.71
C MET A 1 -9.99 -2.75 6.28
N ALA A 2 -10.12 -3.89 5.60
CA ALA A 2 -9.78 -4.00 4.18
C ALA A 2 -11.04 -3.86 3.33
N THR A 3 -10.94 -3.21 2.17
CA THR A 3 -12.00 -3.20 1.14
C THR A 3 -11.49 -3.89 -0.11
N ASP A 4 -12.21 -4.93 -0.52
CA ASP A 4 -11.87 -5.74 -1.67
C ASP A 4 -12.07 -5.00 -3.00
N GLY A 5 -11.26 -5.32 -4.00
CA GLY A 5 -11.38 -4.80 -5.37
C GLY A 5 -10.97 -3.34 -5.56
N PHE A 6 -10.51 -2.64 -4.52
CA PHE A 6 -10.16 -1.22 -4.58
C PHE A 6 -9.10 -0.91 -5.65
N PHE A 7 -8.06 -1.74 -5.77
CA PHE A 7 -7.02 -1.61 -6.80
C PHE A 7 -7.30 -2.38 -8.08
N ALA A 8 -8.57 -2.71 -8.37
CA ALA A 8 -8.95 -3.20 -9.70
C ALA A 8 -8.59 -2.17 -10.79
N ASN A 9 -8.66 -0.88 -10.46
CA ASN A 9 -8.16 0.22 -11.26
C ASN A 9 -7.09 1.02 -10.48
N ALA A 10 -6.30 1.81 -11.19
CA ALA A 10 -5.37 2.73 -10.54
C ALA A 10 -6.15 3.85 -9.81
N VAL A 11 -5.61 4.29 -8.67
CA VAL A 11 -6.19 5.37 -7.87
C VAL A 11 -5.16 6.48 -7.72
N THR A 12 -5.56 7.70 -8.10
CA THR A 12 -4.71 8.89 -8.01
C THR A 12 -5.31 9.87 -7.01
N ASN A 13 -4.48 10.39 -6.10
CA ASN A 13 -4.83 11.46 -5.16
C ASN A 13 -3.71 12.50 -5.14
N GLY A 14 -3.94 13.63 -5.81
CA GLY A 14 -2.91 14.64 -6.03
C GLY A 14 -1.69 14.06 -6.77
N PRO A 15 -0.46 14.24 -6.26
CA PRO A 15 0.75 13.72 -6.90
C PRO A 15 0.97 12.21 -6.69
N LEU A 16 0.16 11.55 -5.85
CA LEU A 16 0.32 10.14 -5.52
C LEU A 16 -0.59 9.29 -6.41
N THR A 17 -0.03 8.27 -7.03
CA THR A 17 -0.78 7.26 -7.79
C THR A 17 -0.44 5.87 -7.28
N ALA A 18 -1.45 5.17 -6.79
CA ALA A 18 -1.39 3.74 -6.57
C ALA A 18 -1.82 3.02 -7.85
N GLN A 19 -0.93 2.20 -8.41
CA GLN A 19 -1.19 1.45 -9.64
C GLN A 19 -2.29 0.40 -9.42
N SER A 20 -2.96 -0.03 -10.49
CA SER A 20 -3.84 -1.21 -10.40
C SER A 20 -3.04 -2.47 -10.07
N SER A 21 -3.68 -3.48 -9.50
CA SER A 21 -3.03 -4.77 -9.22
C SER A 21 -2.43 -5.41 -10.48
N ALA A 22 -3.09 -5.28 -11.64
CA ALA A 22 -2.60 -5.84 -12.89
C ALA A 22 -1.28 -5.20 -13.36
N VAL A 23 -1.13 -3.89 -13.18
CA VAL A 23 0.10 -3.16 -13.57
C VAL A 23 1.22 -3.38 -12.55
N ALA A 24 0.89 -3.41 -11.25
CA ALA A 24 1.86 -3.58 -10.18
C ALA A 24 2.37 -5.03 -10.01
N GLY A 25 1.71 -6.01 -10.64
CA GLY A 25 1.96 -7.44 -10.37
C GLY A 25 1.35 -7.91 -9.04
N GLY A 26 0.39 -7.16 -8.52
CA GLY A 26 -0.21 -7.34 -7.19
C GLY A 26 -0.18 -6.05 -6.37
N ASN A 27 -1.34 -5.48 -6.05
CA ASN A 27 -1.47 -4.36 -5.11
C ASN A 27 -2.42 -4.75 -3.96
N GLY A 28 -2.43 -3.98 -2.88
CA GLY A 28 -3.09 -4.41 -1.66
C GLY A 28 -2.27 -5.41 -0.88
N VAL A 29 -0.97 -5.15 -0.74
CA VAL A 29 -0.07 -6.10 -0.11
C VAL A 29 -0.31 -6.18 1.40
N TYR A 30 -0.22 -7.38 1.95
CA TYR A 30 -0.29 -7.66 3.36
C TYR A 30 0.82 -8.64 3.78
N ALA A 31 1.00 -8.75 5.09
CA ALA A 31 1.81 -9.78 5.72
C ALA A 31 1.15 -10.15 7.04
N TYR A 32 1.22 -11.42 7.40
CA TYR A 32 0.79 -11.89 8.72
C TYR A 32 2.02 -12.12 9.61
N GLY A 33 1.99 -11.57 10.82
CA GLY A 33 3.10 -11.63 11.77
C GLY A 33 3.99 -10.38 11.76
N GLY A 34 5.18 -10.51 12.33
CA GLY A 34 6.10 -9.39 12.57
C GLY A 34 5.97 -8.86 13.99
N SER A 35 7.06 -8.31 14.51
CA SER A 35 7.08 -7.68 15.83
C SER A 35 7.48 -6.20 15.69
N ALA A 36 7.29 -5.43 16.77
CA ALA A 36 7.76 -4.05 16.82
C ALA A 36 9.28 -3.91 16.58
N THR A 37 10.06 -4.98 16.82
CA THR A 37 11.51 -5.02 16.69
C THR A 37 12.02 -5.69 15.42
N ALA A 38 11.23 -6.58 14.82
CA ALA A 38 11.53 -7.23 13.55
C ALA A 38 10.30 -7.05 12.66
N GLY A 39 10.21 -5.86 12.06
CA GLY A 39 9.16 -5.57 11.09
C GLY A 39 9.19 -6.57 9.93
N LEU A 40 8.04 -6.78 9.31
CA LEU A 40 7.89 -7.60 8.11
C LEU A 40 7.48 -6.69 6.96
N PHE A 41 8.21 -6.79 5.84
CA PHE A 41 7.80 -6.10 4.63
C PHE A 41 6.72 -6.94 3.92
N PRO A 42 5.54 -6.38 3.60
CA PRO A 42 4.44 -7.13 3.02
C PRO A 42 4.75 -7.55 1.58
N THR A 43 4.50 -8.82 1.27
CA THR A 43 4.75 -9.39 -0.07
C THR A 43 3.57 -10.21 -0.60
N ASP A 44 2.58 -10.54 0.24
CA ASP A 44 1.39 -11.26 -0.16
C ASP A 44 0.31 -10.29 -0.64
N THR A 45 -0.53 -10.69 -1.60
CA THR A 45 -1.67 -9.88 -2.08
C THR A 45 -2.90 -10.77 -2.26
N TYR A 46 -4.08 -10.20 -2.04
CA TYR A 46 -5.34 -10.88 -2.29
C TYR A 46 -6.41 -9.89 -2.75
N ASN A 47 -7.19 -10.30 -3.77
CA ASN A 47 -8.40 -9.62 -4.25
C ASN A 47 -8.28 -8.11 -4.52
N SER A 48 -7.09 -7.62 -4.89
CA SER A 48 -6.84 -6.18 -5.09
C SER A 48 -7.33 -5.30 -3.92
N ALA A 49 -7.25 -5.82 -2.69
CA ALA A 49 -7.78 -5.17 -1.51
C ALA A 49 -7.00 -3.90 -1.16
N ASN A 50 -7.58 -2.97 -0.40
CA ASN A 50 -6.81 -1.89 0.20
C ASN A 50 -6.61 -2.08 1.71
N TYR A 51 -5.44 -1.67 2.19
CA TYR A 51 -5.14 -1.56 3.61
C TYR A 51 -4.73 -0.12 3.87
N TYR A 52 -5.45 0.55 4.77
CA TYR A 52 -5.15 1.95 5.10
C TYR A 52 -3.89 2.03 5.96
N ALA A 53 -2.96 2.90 5.55
CA ALA A 53 -1.82 3.32 6.35
C ALA A 53 -1.90 4.85 6.53
N ASP A 54 -1.70 5.32 7.77
CA ASP A 54 -1.53 6.75 8.03
C ASP A 54 -0.07 7.10 7.72
N VAL A 55 0.13 7.88 6.66
CA VAL A 55 1.45 8.31 6.20
C VAL A 55 1.64 9.79 6.52
N VAL A 56 2.57 10.08 7.43
CA VAL A 56 2.98 11.46 7.73
C VAL A 56 4.12 11.86 6.79
N PHE A 57 3.86 12.77 5.86
CA PHE A 57 4.89 13.35 5.01
C PHE A 57 5.68 14.43 5.77
N ARG A 58 7.00 14.25 5.89
CA ARG A 58 7.92 15.27 6.43
C ARG A 58 8.88 15.73 5.34
N PRO A 59 8.68 16.89 4.71
CA PRO A 59 9.63 17.40 3.73
C PRO A 59 10.95 17.74 4.42
N GLN A 60 12.06 17.20 3.92
CA GLN A 60 13.39 17.66 4.32
C GLN A 60 13.69 18.94 3.52
N LEU A 61 13.84 20.06 4.19
CA LEU A 61 14.40 21.26 3.57
C LEU A 61 15.88 20.98 3.30
N VAL A 62 16.27 20.95 2.03
CA VAL A 62 17.69 20.94 1.65
C VAL A 62 18.16 22.40 1.72
N ALA A 63 19.12 22.68 2.61
CA ALA A 63 19.78 23.98 2.74
C ALA A 63 20.93 24.11 1.73
#